data_AF-A0A0G1DW73-F1
#
_entry.id   AF-A0A0G1DW73-F1
#
_cell.length_a   1.000
_cell.length_b   1.000
_cell.length_c   1.000
_cell.angle_alpha   90.00
_cell.angle_beta   90.00
_cell.angle_gamma   90.00
#
_symmetry.space_group_name_H-M   'P 1'
#
loop_
_entity.id
_entity.type
_entity.pdbx_description
1 polymer ?
#
loop_
_entity_poly.entity_id
_entity_poly.type
_entity_poly.pdbx_seq_one_letter_code
_entity_poly.pdbx_strand_id
1 'polypeptide(L)' 'MDKTEEKRSSKLPSILFFCRDCQKIVPDPKKIGNKYIYKCNLCDGKNVVFGTKKSILNYFRIKESSL' A
#
# COMPACT_ATOMS: atom_id res chain seq x y z
N MET A 1 33.91 25.07 -7.40
CA MET A 1 32.57 25.01 -8.02
C MET A 1 32.24 23.54 -8.11
N ASP A 2 31.59 22.98 -7.10
CA ASP A 2 31.31 21.54 -7.04
C ASP A 2 29.81 21.29 -6.99
N LYS A 3 29.37 20.57 -8.01
CA LYS A 3 27.99 20.17 -8.30
C LYS A 3 27.57 19.03 -7.38
N THR A 4 26.35 19.08 -6.86
CA THR A 4 25.56 17.86 -6.61
C THR A 4 24.10 18.18 -6.86
N GLU A 5 23.65 17.96 -8.10
CA GLU A 5 22.23 17.95 -8.45
C GLU A 5 21.60 16.68 -7.85
N GLU A 6 21.03 16.79 -6.65
CA GLU A 6 20.05 15.84 -6.15
C GLU A 6 18.85 15.82 -7.11
N LYS A 7 18.81 14.84 -8.01
CA LYS A 7 17.59 14.48 -8.73
C LYS A 7 16.56 13.99 -7.72
N ARG A 8 15.81 14.91 -7.11
CA ARG A 8 14.55 14.62 -6.42
C ARG A 8 13.58 14.11 -7.48
N SER A 9 13.62 12.80 -7.74
CA SER A 9 12.58 12.13 -8.49
C SER A 9 11.28 12.40 -7.74
N SER A 10 10.44 13.26 -8.31
CA SER A 10 9.09 13.60 -7.85
C SER A 10 8.13 12.42 -8.04
N LYS A 11 8.59 11.21 -7.71
CA LYS A 11 7.79 10.00 -7.73
C LYS A 11 6.87 10.08 -6.51
N LEU A 12 5.59 10.37 -6.77
CA LEU A 12 4.55 10.27 -5.75
C LEU A 12 4.70 8.90 -5.06
N PRO A 13 4.64 8.85 -3.72
CA PRO A 13 4.81 7.60 -3.01
C PRO A 13 3.71 6.64 -3.45
N SER A 14 4.10 5.46 -3.95
CA SER A 14 3.16 4.44 -4.41
C SER A 14 2.25 4.02 -3.25
N ILE A 15 0.95 4.33 -3.39
CA ILE A 15 -0.08 3.89 -2.46
C ILE A 15 -0.36 2.42 -2.77
N LEU A 16 -0.32 1.59 -1.73
CA LEU A 16 -0.66 0.18 -1.78
C LEU A 16 -1.88 -0.08 -0.92
N PHE A 17 -2.64 -1.11 -1.28
CA PHE A 17 -3.72 -1.64 -0.47
C PHE A 17 -3.29 -2.96 0.15
N PHE A 18 -3.59 -3.15 1.42
CA PHE A 18 -3.22 -4.33 2.17
C PHE A 18 -4.45 -4.88 2.88
N CYS A 19 -4.72 -6.17 2.71
CA CYS A 19 -5.80 -6.83 3.42
C CYS A 19 -5.28 -7.38 4.75
N ARG A 20 -5.89 -6.96 5.86
CA ARG A 20 -5.54 -7.45 7.20
C ARG A 20 -5.95 -8.90 7.43
N ASP A 21 -6.98 -9.37 6.73
CA ASP A 21 -7.53 -10.72 6.92
C ASP A 21 -6.60 -11.79 6.31
N CYS A 22 -6.17 -11.60 5.06
CA CYS A 22 -5.27 -12.54 4.38
C CYS A 22 -3.78 -12.12 4.42
N GLN A 23 -3.47 -11.00 5.05
CA GLN A 23 -2.13 -10.41 5.18
C GLN A 23 -1.39 -10.28 3.84
N LYS A 24 -2.11 -9.90 2.78
CA LYS A 24 -1.56 -9.75 1.42
C LYS A 24 -1.84 -8.37 0.87
N ILE A 25 -0.97 -7.95 -0.05
CA ILE A 25 -1.18 -6.76 -0.86
C ILE A 25 -2.30 -7.04 -1.85
N VAL A 26 -3.22 -6.09 -1.96
CA VAL A 26 -4.37 -6.14 -2.86
C VAL A 26 -4.08 -5.16 -3.99
N PRO A 27 -3.64 -5.63 -5.17
CA PRO A 27 -3.29 -4.74 -6.28
C PRO A 27 -4.52 -4.00 -6.83
N ASP A 28 -5.68 -4.66 -6.84
CA ASP A 28 -6.94 -4.10 -7.33
C ASP A 28 -8.06 -4.31 -6.29
N PRO A 29 -8.17 -3.43 -5.29
CA PRO A 29 -9.21 -3.54 -4.28
C PRO A 29 -10.57 -3.09 -4.85
N LYS A 30 -11.62 -3.87 -4.62
CA LYS A 30 -12.95 -3.49 -5.04
C LYS A 30 -13.55 -2.49 -4.06
N LYS A 31 -13.76 -1.23 -4.47
CA LYS A 31 -14.46 -0.25 -3.64
C LYS A 31 -15.91 -0.72 -3.40
N ILE A 32 -16.36 -0.70 -2.15
CA ILE A 32 -17.73 -1.06 -1.80
C ILE A 32 -18.48 0.18 -1.30
N GLY A 33 -19.53 0.55 -2.03
CA GLY A 33 -20.43 1.64 -1.65
C GLY A 33 -19.79 3.03 -1.73
N ASN A 34 -20.37 3.97 -0.97
CA ASN A 34 -20.02 5.40 -1.08
C ASN A 34 -18.86 5.84 -0.16
N LYS A 35 -18.40 4.97 0.75
CA LYS A 35 -17.28 5.28 1.69
C LYS A 35 -15.94 4.78 1.14
N TYR A 36 -14.83 5.18 1.76
CA TYR A 36 -13.48 4.65 1.50
C TYR A 36 -13.30 3.21 2.03
N ILE A 37 -14.28 2.35 1.76
CA ILE A 37 -14.28 0.94 2.15
C ILE A 37 -13.92 0.12 0.92
N TYR A 38 -12.95 -0.77 1.11
CA TYR A 38 -12.38 -1.59 0.06
C TYR A 38 -12.53 -3.07 0.42
N LYS A 39 -12.92 -3.88 -0.57
CA LYS A 39 -12.95 -5.34 -0.48
C LYS A 39 -11.64 -5.91 -0.99
N CYS A 40 -11.12 -6.90 -0.28
CA CYS A 40 -10.09 -7.76 -0.81
C CYS A 40 -10.71 -8.71 -1.85
N ASN A 41 -10.16 -8.73 -3.05
CA ASN A 41 -10.55 -9.66 -4.10
C ASN A 41 -10.01 -11.08 -3.89
N LEU A 42 -9.06 -11.28 -2.95
CA LEU A 42 -8.45 -12.58 -2.67
C LEU A 42 -9.22 -13.41 -1.64
N CYS A 43 -9.78 -12.75 -0.62
CA CYS A 43 -10.43 -13.43 0.51
C CYS A 43 -11.82 -12.86 0.85
N ASP A 44 -12.33 -11.96 0.00
CA ASP A 44 -13.61 -11.26 0.19
C ASP A 44 -13.75 -10.44 1.49
N GLY A 45 -12.64 -10.28 2.22
CA GLY A 45 -12.55 -9.51 3.45
C GLY A 45 -12.77 -8.01 3.21
N LYS A 46 -13.35 -7.33 4.19
CA LYS A 46 -13.61 -5.87 4.15
C LYS A 46 -12.53 -5.07 4.91
N ASN A 47 -11.56 -5.74 5.54
CA ASN A 47 -10.52 -5.10 6.33
C ASN A 47 -9.30 -4.72 5.47
N VAL A 48 -9.55 -4.05 4.34
CA VAL A 48 -8.49 -3.53 3.47
C VAL A 48 -8.11 -2.11 3.91
N VAL A 49 -6.82 -1.91 4.14
CA VAL A 49 -6.23 -0.61 4.47
C VAL A 49 -5.41 -0.11 3.28
N PHE A 50 -5.25 1.20 3.15
CA PHE A 50 -4.43 1.81 2.11
C PHE A 50 -3.38 2.71 2.72
N GLY A 51 -2.20 2.77 2.12
CA GLY A 51 -1.10 3.60 2.60
C GLY A 51 0.14 3.46 1.73
N THR A 52 1.18 4.23 2.03
CA THR A 52 2.46 4.06 1.34
C THR A 52 3.09 2.73 1.70
N LYS A 53 3.89 2.15 0.79
CA LYS A 53 4.63 0.90 1.05
C LYS A 53 5.35 0.91 2.39
N LYS A 54 6.08 2.00 2.68
CA LYS A 54 6.82 2.19 3.95
C LYS A 54 5.92 2.16 5.17
N SER A 55 4.75 2.82 5.11
CA SER A 55 3.80 2.87 6.23
C SER A 55 3.18 1.50 6.51
N ILE A 56 2.75 0.78 5.45
CA ILE A 56 2.17 -0.56 5.56
C ILE A 56 3.20 -1.54 6.12
N LEU A 57 4.42 -1.58 5.57
CA LEU A 57 5.48 -2.46 6.04
C LEU A 57 5.81 -2.21 7.52
N ASN A 58 5.96 -0.93 7.92
CA ASN A 58 6.30 -0.56 9.29
C ASN A 58 5.16 -0.88 10.28
N TYR A 59 3.92 -0.56 9.93
CA TYR A 59 2.76 -0.75 10.81
C TYR A 59 2.45 -2.24 11.04
N PHE A 60 2.50 -3.05 9.98
CA PHE A 60 2.20 -4.49 10.04
C PHE A 60 3.44 -5.36 10.31
N ARG A 61 4.62 -4.74 10.49
CA ARG A 61 5.91 -5.42 10.68
C ARG A 61 6.21 -6.48 9.60
N ILE A 62 5.84 -6.17 8.35
CA ILE A 62 6.08 -7.04 7.20
C ILE A 62 7.48 -6.77 6.68
N LYS A 63 8.20 -7.81 6.25
CA LYS A 63 9.48 -7.65 5.56
C LYS A 63 9.25 -7.24 4.12
N GLU A 64 10.06 -6.32 3.61
CA GLU A 64 9.98 -5.90 2.21
C GLU A 64 10.14 -7.06 1.22
N SER A 65 10.91 -8.10 1.59
CA SER A 65 11.11 -9.32 0.81
C SER A 65 9.87 -10.20 0.65
N SER A 66 8.80 -9.93 1.41
CA SER A 66 7.55 -10.69 1.39
C SER A 66 6.45 -10.03 0.55
N LEU A 67 6.83 -8.99 -0.20
CA LEU A 67 5.95 -8.08 -0.93
C LEU A 67 6.29 -8.13 -2.42
#